data_AF-A0AAN4YWA2-F1
#
_entry.id   AF-A0AAN4YWA2-F1
#
_cell.length_a   1.000
_cell.length_b   1.000
_cell.length_c   1.000
_cell.angle_alpha   90.00
_cell.angle_beta   90.00
_cell.angle_gamma   90.00
#
_symmetry.space_group_name_H-M   'P 1'
#
loop_
_entity.id
_entity.type
_entity.pdbx_description
1 polymer ?
#
loop_
_entity_poly.entity_id
_entity_poly.type
_entity_poly.pdbx_seq_one_letter_code
_entity_poly.pdbx_strand_id
1 'polypeptide(L)'
;MISLCESNQAWLESIAYQMCNMTYKEQATHLGGPIGLLKSHATRAAQEIAEQATNIFGGRGLTQTGMGKVIEMFHRTYKFDAILGGTEEILADLGVRQAMKKFPKAML
;
A
#
# COMPACT_ATOMS: atom_id res chain seq x y z
N MET A 1 0.85 2.64 -14.29
CA MET A 1 0.02 1.47 -13.90
C MET A 1 0.83 0.20 -13.66
N ILE A 2 1.41 -0.47 -14.68
CA ILE A 2 2.10 -1.76 -14.49
C ILE A 2 3.32 -1.64 -13.55
N SER A 3 4.14 -0.60 -13.72
CA SER A 3 5.30 -0.36 -12.85
C SER A 3 4.95 -0.26 -11.36
N LEU A 4 3.80 0.33 -11.03
CA LEU A 4 3.31 0.43 -9.65
C LEU A 4 2.96 -0.96 -9.10
N CYS A 5 2.22 -1.78 -9.86
CA CYS A 5 1.93 -3.16 -9.49
C CYS A 5 3.20 -3.99 -9.27
N GLU A 6 4.14 -3.94 -10.21
CA GLU A 6 5.40 -4.69 -10.11
C GLU A 6 6.25 -4.23 -8.90
N SER A 7 6.30 -2.92 -8.63
CA SER A 7 7.01 -2.40 -7.46
C SER A 7 6.40 -2.88 -6.13
N ASN A 8 5.06 -2.92 -6.05
CA ASN A 8 4.34 -3.41 -4.89
C ASN A 8 4.52 -4.92 -4.72
N GLN A 9 4.47 -5.69 -5.81
CA GLN A 9 4.70 -7.13 -5.78
C GLN A 9 6.12 -7.43 -5.29
N ALA A 10 7.13 -6.76 -5.85
CA ALA A 10 8.53 -6.97 -5.44
C ALA A 10 8.75 -6.66 -3.94
N TRP A 11 8.14 -5.59 -3.42
CA TRP A 11 8.26 -5.24 -2.01
C TRP A 11 7.48 -6.21 -1.11
N LEU A 12 6.30 -6.66 -1.54
CA LEU A 12 5.52 -7.68 -0.84
C LEU A 12 6.32 -8.99 -0.71
N GLU A 13 6.95 -9.46 -1.79
CA GLU A 13 7.78 -10.66 -1.77
C GLU A 13 8.99 -10.50 -0.83
N SER A 14 9.63 -9.33 -0.83
CA SER A 14 10.72 -9.05 0.10
C SER A 14 10.26 -9.12 1.57
N ILE A 15 9.07 -8.63 1.89
CA ILE A 15 8.52 -8.70 3.25
C ILE A 15 8.09 -10.13 3.59
N ALA A 16 7.43 -10.83 2.68
CA ALA A 16 7.01 -12.21 2.87
C ALA A 16 8.21 -13.13 3.12
N TYR A 17 9.28 -12.96 2.36
CA TYR A 17 10.54 -13.67 2.59
C TYR A 17 11.08 -13.41 4.01
N GLN A 18 11.10 -12.15 4.47
CA GLN A 18 11.55 -11.81 5.83
C GLN A 18 10.63 -12.43 6.89
N MET A 19 9.31 -12.42 6.70
CA MET A 19 8.36 -13.06 7.61
C MET A 19 8.59 -14.57 7.73
N CYS A 20 8.94 -15.25 6.64
CA CYS A 20 9.22 -16.69 6.65
C CYS A 20 10.57 -17.06 7.29
N ASN A 21 11.51 -16.12 7.38
CA ASN A 21 12.89 -16.38 7.82
C ASN A 21 13.27 -15.67 9.14
N MET A 22 12.34 -14.97 9.78
CA MET A 22 12.55 -14.28 11.07
C MET A 22 11.73 -14.92 12.17
N THR A 23 12.26 -14.92 13.39
CA THR A 23 11.47 -15.27 14.57
C THR A 23 10.38 -14.22 14.82
N TYR A 24 9.31 -14.59 15.52
CA TYR A 24 8.22 -13.66 15.85
C TYR A 24 8.72 -12.37 16.54
N LYS A 25 9.72 -12.49 17.41
CA LYS A 25 10.33 -11.35 18.10
C LYS A 25 11.03 -10.40 17.13
N GLU A 26 11.77 -10.94 16.15
CA GLU A 26 12.44 -10.16 15.11
C GLU A 26 11.42 -9.50 14.17
N GLN A 27 10.40 -10.25 13.75
CA GLN A 27 9.32 -9.73 12.92
C GLN A 27 8.63 -8.52 13.58
N ALA A 28 8.22 -8.67 14.84
CA ALA A 28 7.58 -7.58 15.60
C ALA A 28 8.48 -6.35 15.76
N THR A 29 9.80 -6.56 15.74
CA THR A 29 10.82 -5.54 15.98
C THR A 29 11.25 -4.81 14.70
N HIS A 30 11.15 -5.46 13.54
CA HIS A 30 11.70 -4.96 12.27
C HIS A 30 10.66 -4.75 11.17
N LEU A 31 9.56 -5.52 11.14
CA LEU A 31 8.65 -5.55 10.00
C LEU A 31 7.41 -4.67 10.16
N GLY A 32 7.03 -4.28 11.38
CA GLY A 32 5.81 -3.50 11.62
C GLY A 32 5.74 -2.20 10.79
N GLY A 33 6.81 -1.39 10.82
CA GLY A 33 6.93 -0.17 10.04
C GLY A 33 6.93 -0.42 8.53
N PRO A 34 7.83 -1.28 8.00
CA PRO A 34 7.84 -1.64 6.59
C PRO A 34 6.51 -2.18 6.04
N ILE A 35 5.79 -3.01 6.80
CA ILE A 35 4.46 -3.51 6.41
C ILE A 35 3.45 -2.36 6.32
N GLY A 36 3.44 -1.46 7.31
CA GLY A 36 2.57 -0.29 7.28
C GLY A 36 2.84 0.63 6.08
N LEU A 37 4.12 0.85 5.77
CA LEU A 37 4.55 1.64 4.62
C LEU A 37 4.20 0.97 3.29
N LEU A 38 4.40 -0.35 3.17
CA LEU A 38 4.01 -1.10 1.97
C LEU A 38 2.51 -0.95 1.73
N LYS A 39 1.68 -1.14 2.76
CA LYS A 39 0.23 -0.96 2.61
C LYS A 39 -0.09 0.45 2.12
N SER A 40 0.46 1.48 2.77
CA SER A 40 0.21 2.87 2.36
C SER A 40 0.65 3.15 0.92
N HIS A 41 1.76 2.56 0.47
CA HIS A 41 2.22 2.71 -0.91
C HIS A 41 1.29 1.98 -1.89
N ALA A 42 0.87 0.75 -1.55
CA ALA A 42 -0.02 -0.05 -2.37
C ALA A 42 -1.40 0.59 -2.56
N THR A 43 -1.97 1.19 -1.51
CA THR A 43 -3.30 1.82 -1.57
C THR A 43 -3.28 3.15 -2.32
N ARG A 44 -2.20 3.94 -2.21
CA ARG A 44 -1.99 5.13 -3.04
C ARG A 44 -1.81 4.77 -4.51
N ALA A 45 -1.03 3.73 -4.80
CA ALA A 45 -0.89 3.20 -6.15
C ALA A 45 -2.25 2.73 -6.71
N ALA A 46 -3.07 2.05 -5.89
CA ALA A 46 -4.41 1.63 -6.28
C ALA A 46 -5.31 2.82 -6.63
N GLN A 47 -5.25 3.91 -5.86
CA GLN A 47 -5.96 5.16 -6.18
C GLN A 47 -5.53 5.71 -7.54
N GLU A 48 -4.22 5.87 -7.77
CA GLU A 48 -3.71 6.41 -9.04
C GLU A 48 -4.12 5.53 -10.24
N ILE A 49 -4.04 4.21 -10.09
CA ILE A 49 -4.47 3.26 -11.12
C ILE A 49 -5.97 3.36 -11.36
N ALA A 50 -6.79 3.48 -10.31
CA ALA A 50 -8.24 3.61 -10.44
C ALA A 50 -8.62 4.89 -11.21
N GLU A 51 -8.00 6.02 -10.87
CA GLU A 51 -8.22 7.31 -11.55
C GLU A 51 -7.79 7.23 -13.03
N GLN A 52 -6.60 6.71 -13.31
CA GLN A 52 -6.10 6.54 -14.69
C GLN A 52 -6.98 5.59 -15.50
N ALA A 53 -7.40 4.46 -14.93
CA ALA A 53 -8.27 3.51 -15.60
C ALA A 53 -9.65 4.11 -15.92
N THR A 54 -10.21 4.91 -15.01
CA THR A 54 -11.47 5.61 -15.21
C THR A 54 -11.36 6.60 -16.37
N ASN A 55 -10.27 7.37 -16.42
CA ASN A 55 -10.00 8.30 -17.52
C ASN A 55 -9.86 7.60 -18.88
N ILE A 56 -9.19 6.43 -18.93
CA ILE A 56 -9.05 5.63 -20.16
C ILE A 56 -10.41 5.13 -20.66
N PHE A 57 -11.29 4.70 -19.75
CA PHE A 57 -12.62 4.22 -20.10
C PHE A 57 -13.63 5.36 -20.36
N GLY A 58 -13.26 6.60 -20.06
CA GLY A 58 -14.13 7.78 -20.17
C GLY A 58 -15.43 7.59 -19.38
N GLY A 59 -16.56 8.02 -19.96
CA GLY A 59 -17.87 7.88 -19.31
C GLY A 59 -18.26 6.44 -18.93
N ARG A 60 -17.70 5.43 -19.62
CA ARG A 60 -17.94 4.02 -19.28
C ARG A 60 -17.27 3.63 -17.96
N GLY A 61 -16.18 4.30 -17.56
CA GLY A 61 -15.52 4.08 -16.28
C GLY A 61 -16.39 4.46 -15.07
N LEU A 62 -17.49 5.19 -15.29
CA LEU A 62 -18.43 5.64 -14.26
C LEU A 62 -19.71 4.77 -14.20
N THR A 63 -19.91 3.85 -15.15
CA THR A 63 -21.13 3.05 -15.21
C THR A 63 -20.97 1.73 -14.47
N GLN A 64 -21.88 1.44 -13.54
CA GLN A 64 -21.92 0.20 -12.75
C GLN A 64 -22.23 -1.07 -13.57
N THR A 65 -22.69 -0.90 -14.82
CA THR A 65 -23.06 -1.99 -15.72
C THR A 65 -22.23 -1.95 -17.01
N GLY A 66 -22.36 -2.97 -17.84
CA GLY A 66 -21.64 -3.05 -19.11
C GLY A 66 -20.13 -3.25 -18.95
N MET A 67 -19.37 -2.73 -19.90
CA MET A 67 -17.93 -3.01 -20.01
C MET A 67 -17.07 -2.35 -18.93
N GLY A 68 -17.49 -1.19 -18.42
CA GLY A 68 -16.72 -0.44 -17.42
C GLY A 68 -17.00 -0.84 -15.97
N LYS A 69 -17.89 -1.83 -15.72
CA LYS A 69 -18.33 -2.23 -14.38
C LYS A 69 -17.18 -2.54 -13.40
N VAL A 70 -16.08 -3.09 -13.90
CA VAL A 70 -14.92 -3.46 -13.07
C VAL A 70 -14.11 -2.21 -12.68
N ILE A 71 -13.95 -1.28 -13.63
CA ILE A 71 -13.24 -0.01 -13.39
C ILE A 71 -14.03 0.85 -12.42
N GLU A 72 -15.35 0.99 -12.63
CA GLU A 72 -16.23 1.70 -11.70
C GLU A 72 -16.17 1.11 -10.30
N MET A 73 -16.29 -0.22 -10.20
CA MET A 73 -16.30 -0.91 -8.91
C MET A 73 -14.97 -0.71 -8.18
N PHE A 74 -13.84 -0.84 -8.88
CA PHE A 74 -12.52 -0.61 -8.31
C PHE A 74 -12.33 0.84 -7.85
N HIS A 75 -12.70 1.81 -8.70
CA HIS A 75 -12.63 3.23 -8.35
C HIS A 75 -13.56 3.61 -7.19
N ARG A 76 -14.72 2.98 -7.06
CA ARG A 76 -15.62 3.20 -5.92
C ARG A 76 -15.11 2.56 -4.63
N THR A 77 -14.37 1.45 -4.73
CA THR A 77 -14.03 0.62 -3.56
C THR A 77 -12.57 0.70 -3.10
N TYR A 78 -11.63 1.28 -3.86
CA TYR A 78 -10.21 1.33 -3.44
C TYR A 78 -9.98 1.95 -2.04
N LYS A 79 -10.88 2.85 -1.60
CA LYS A 79 -10.76 3.50 -0.30
C LYS A 79 -11.02 2.55 0.88
N PHE A 80 -11.69 1.42 0.67
CA PHE A 80 -11.80 0.38 1.70
C PHE A 80 -10.40 -0.11 2.09
N ASP A 81 -9.54 -0.40 1.12
CA ASP A 81 -8.18 -0.89 1.37
C ASP A 81 -7.30 0.21 2.02
N ALA A 82 -7.50 1.48 1.63
CA ALA A 82 -6.79 2.62 2.19
C ALA A 82 -7.12 2.88 3.67
N ILE A 83 -8.32 2.51 4.14
CA ILE A 83 -8.79 2.82 5.49
C ILE A 83 -8.72 1.61 6.42
N LEU A 84 -9.17 0.44 5.97
CA LEU A 84 -9.32 -0.74 6.83
C LEU A 84 -7.97 -1.30 7.25
N GLY A 85 -7.78 -1.55 8.55
CA GLY A 85 -6.49 -1.96 9.10
C GLY A 85 -5.48 -0.82 9.23
N GLY A 86 -5.96 0.42 9.40
CA GLY A 86 -5.15 1.63 9.63
C GLY A 86 -5.08 2.54 8.41
N THR A 87 -5.29 3.84 8.56
CA THR A 87 -5.22 4.76 7.41
C THR A 87 -3.78 4.98 6.96
N GLU A 88 -3.63 5.41 5.71
CA GLU A 88 -2.34 5.64 5.04
C GLU A 88 -1.43 6.56 5.87
N GLU A 89 -1.99 7.64 6.42
CA GLU A 89 -1.26 8.64 7.21
C GLU A 89 -0.78 8.06 8.54
N ILE A 90 -1.64 7.28 9.21
CA ILE A 90 -1.32 6.68 10.51
C ILE A 90 -0.25 5.59 10.35
N LEU A 91 -0.31 4.80 9.29
CA LEU A 91 0.68 3.77 9.00
C LEU A 91 2.03 4.38 8.58
N ALA A 92 2.02 5.48 7.82
CA ALA A 92 3.22 6.21 7.49
C ALA A 92 3.92 6.78 8.74
N ASP A 93 3.15 7.40 9.63
CA ASP A 93 3.65 7.92 10.91
C ASP A 93 4.19 6.79 11.80
N LEU A 94 3.49 5.66 11.89
CA LEU A 94 3.99 4.47 12.59
C LEU A 94 5.36 4.02 12.07
N GLY A 95 5.52 3.95 10.73
CA GLY A 95 6.78 3.58 10.09
C GLY A 95 7.92 4.51 10.47
N VAL A 96 7.69 5.83 10.42
CA VAL A 96 8.68 6.84 10.81
C VAL A 96 9.03 6.73 12.30
N ARG A 97 8.03 6.60 13.17
CA ARG A 97 8.26 6.48 14.62
C ARG A 97 9.07 5.24 14.98
N GLN A 98 8.80 4.10 14.33
CA GLN A 98 9.57 2.87 14.56
C GLN A 98 11.02 3.01 14.08
N ALA A 99 11.26 3.67 12.95
CA ALA A 99 12.60 3.96 12.47
C ALA A 99 13.35 4.90 13.43
N MET A 100 12.71 6.01 13.83
CA MET A 100 13.30 7.01 14.73
C MET A 100 13.63 6.45 16.12
N LYS A 101 12.82 5.52 16.64
CA LYS A 101 13.08 4.86 17.94
C LYS A 101 14.45 4.16 17.98
N LYS A 102 14.93 3.68 16.84
CA LYS A 102 16.22 2.97 16.71
C LYS A 102 17.30 3.81 16.05
N PHE A 103 16.99 5.05 15.65
CA PHE A 103 17.95 5.92 14.99
C PHE A 103 19.03 6.35 15.99
N PRO A 104 20.33 6.21 15.65
CA PRO A 104 21.39 6.60 16.55
C PRO A 104 21.35 8.11 16.81
N LYS A 105 21.61 8.52 18.05
CA LYS A 105 21.76 9.94 18.36
C LYS A 105 22.95 10.49 17.59
N ALA A 106 22.79 11.65 16.97
CA ALA A 106 23.90 12.35 16.35
C ALA A 106 24.99 12.56 17.40
N MET A 107 26.18 12.02 17.13
CA MET A 107 27.39 12.36 17.88
C MET A 107 28.11 13.43 17.07
N LEU A 108 28.29 14.61 17.67
CA LEU A 108 29.16 15.67 17.18
C LEU A 108 30.59 15.41 17.68
#